data_AF-A0A9D8YAI8-F1
#
_entry.id   AF-A0A9D8YAI8-F1
#
_cell.length_a   1.000
_cell.length_b   1.000
_cell.length_c   1.000
_cell.angle_alpha   90.00
_cell.angle_beta   90.00
_cell.angle_gamma   90.00
#
_symmetry.space_group_name_H-M   'P 1'
#
loop_
_entity.id
_entity.type
_entity.pdbx_description
1 polymer ?
#
loop_
_entity_poly.entity_id
_entity_poly.type
_entity_poly.pdbx_seq_one_letter_code
_entity_poly.pdbx_strand_id
1 'polypeptide(L)'
;MIKEKAAFEIPIKDGKARILLRLQGIKCEVENSAPDFISTKQDEVTLKIELPNDSKISISEFEKSYELKLKDYKKENQSAIFELQDDSIWFDINIDHVKDIWVEDLGFVLESKNSRYLAYYIKELDHQFEWLQPDMKSGEIKTMSISKKKYKVPKISGKETYTASEVIRCADMLNRSIRKIDLRIGGAYVKFNTDKGKLEPLIIGIADKLGYEIESLSKEIILDMEASGENVSHSIFLKDRS
;
A
#
# COMPACT_ATOMS: atom_id res chain seq x y z
N MET A 1 -6.98 3.29 22.14
CA MET A 1 -7.53 4.30 23.09
C MET A 1 -6.53 5.09 23.96
N ILE A 2 -5.40 4.54 24.44
CA ILE A 2 -4.45 5.31 25.31
C ILE A 2 -3.53 6.24 24.51
N LYS A 3 -3.02 5.81 23.34
CA LYS A 3 -2.06 6.60 22.54
C LYS A 3 -2.66 7.81 21.84
N GLU A 4 -3.93 7.75 21.45
CA GLU A 4 -4.61 8.87 20.79
C GLU A 4 -4.80 10.05 21.73
N LYS A 5 -5.25 9.82 22.98
CA LYS A 5 -5.34 10.87 23.99
C LYS A 5 -3.98 11.50 24.28
N ALA A 6 -2.93 10.67 24.34
CA ALA A 6 -1.57 11.15 24.52
C ALA A 6 -1.12 12.15 23.43
N ALA A 7 -1.64 12.03 22.19
CA ALA A 7 -1.33 12.98 21.12
C ALA A 7 -1.83 14.41 21.42
N PHE A 8 -2.92 14.56 22.18
CA PHE A 8 -3.52 15.85 22.55
C PHE A 8 -3.12 16.34 23.94
N GLU A 9 -2.56 15.47 24.78
CA GLU A 9 -2.20 15.79 26.17
C GLU A 9 -0.70 16.08 26.35
N ILE A 10 0.17 15.41 25.57
CA ILE A 10 1.63 15.59 25.71
C ILE A 10 2.04 16.92 25.05
N PRO A 11 2.76 17.82 25.74
CA PRO A 11 3.23 19.07 25.15
C PRO A 11 4.02 18.87 23.85
N ILE A 12 3.79 19.74 22.87
CA ILE A 12 4.54 19.78 21.61
C ILE A 12 5.71 20.75 21.81
N LYS A 13 6.92 20.34 21.44
CA LYS A 13 8.11 21.20 21.57
C LYS A 13 7.99 22.42 20.65
N ASP A 14 8.55 23.54 21.08
CA ASP A 14 8.59 24.77 20.27
C ASP A 14 9.21 24.53 18.89
N GLY A 15 8.62 25.15 17.86
CA GLY A 15 9.00 24.96 16.46
C GLY A 15 8.59 23.62 15.84
N LYS A 16 7.88 22.76 16.59
CA LYS A 16 7.36 21.49 16.08
C LYS A 16 5.85 21.56 15.82
N ALA A 17 5.42 20.67 14.94
CA ALA A 17 4.05 20.30 14.70
C ALA A 17 3.90 18.81 15.03
N ARG A 18 2.79 18.42 15.65
CA ARG A 18 2.47 17.01 15.83
C ARG A 18 1.58 16.55 14.70
N ILE A 19 1.94 15.43 14.10
CA ILE A 19 1.14 14.78 13.07
C ILE A 19 0.50 13.55 13.68
N LEU A 20 -0.81 13.43 13.53
CA LEU A 20 -1.59 12.25 13.88
C LEU A 20 -2.03 11.55 12.59
N LEU A 21 -1.50 10.36 12.35
CA LEU A 21 -1.83 9.49 11.23
C LEU A 21 -2.88 8.46 11.69
N ARG A 22 -4.02 8.45 11.00
CA ARG A 22 -5.07 7.44 11.17
C ARG A 22 -5.18 6.61 9.90
N LEU A 23 -5.35 5.31 10.07
CA LEU A 23 -5.60 4.38 8.97
C LEU A 23 -7.03 3.87 9.09
N GLN A 24 -7.79 3.98 8.00
CA GLN A 24 -9.17 3.51 7.94
C GLN A 24 -9.20 2.17 7.20
N GLY A 25 -9.38 1.09 7.96
CA GLY A 25 -9.64 -0.26 7.46
C GLY A 25 -8.67 -0.72 6.36
N ILE A 26 -7.64 -1.47 6.73
CA ILE A 26 -6.67 -2.01 5.78
C ILE A 26 -7.28 -3.25 5.14
N LYS A 27 -7.83 -3.12 3.94
CA LYS A 27 -8.36 -4.26 3.19
C LYS A 27 -7.25 -4.87 2.37
N CYS A 28 -7.08 -6.17 2.55
CA CYS A 28 -6.06 -6.93 1.85
C CYS A 28 -6.60 -8.23 1.29
N GLU A 29 -5.90 -8.69 0.26
CA GLU A 29 -5.94 -10.06 -0.22
C GLU A 29 -4.91 -10.87 0.56
N VAL A 30 -5.29 -12.06 0.98
CA VAL A 30 -4.50 -12.98 1.80
C VAL A 30 -4.13 -14.17 0.95
N GLU A 31 -2.86 -14.43 0.80
CA GLU A 31 -2.39 -15.69 0.27
C GLU A 31 -2.05 -16.63 1.42
N ASN A 32 -2.50 -17.89 1.32
CA ASN A 32 -2.07 -18.96 2.21
C ASN A 32 -1.63 -20.19 1.40
N SER A 33 -0.33 -20.49 1.42
CA SER A 33 0.26 -21.63 0.70
C SER A 33 0.21 -22.95 1.47
N ALA A 34 -0.20 -22.93 2.75
CA ALA A 34 -0.29 -24.10 3.62
C ALA A 34 -1.54 -24.03 4.54
N PRO A 35 -2.76 -23.96 3.96
CA PRO A 35 -3.99 -23.72 4.71
C PRO A 35 -4.36 -24.84 5.71
N ASP A 36 -3.82 -26.04 5.51
CA ASP A 36 -4.01 -27.18 6.41
C ASP A 36 -3.14 -27.08 7.68
N PHE A 37 -2.11 -26.22 7.67
CA PHE A 37 -1.13 -26.09 8.75
C PHE A 37 -1.19 -24.74 9.46
N ILE A 38 -1.50 -23.67 8.73
CA ILE A 38 -1.48 -22.30 9.25
C ILE A 38 -2.78 -21.60 8.89
N SER A 39 -3.40 -20.96 9.89
CA SER A 39 -4.60 -20.16 9.69
C SER A 39 -4.27 -18.67 9.71
N THR A 40 -4.82 -17.93 8.75
CA THR A 40 -4.81 -16.45 8.72
C THR A 40 -5.33 -15.84 10.02
N LYS A 41 -6.25 -16.51 10.73
CA LYS A 41 -6.83 -16.02 11.99
C LYS A 41 -5.86 -16.08 13.17
N GLN A 42 -4.82 -16.90 13.06
CA GLN A 42 -3.81 -17.13 14.11
C GLN A 42 -2.50 -16.40 13.82
N ASP A 43 -2.42 -15.71 12.68
CA ASP A 43 -1.20 -15.00 12.30
C ASP A 43 -1.09 -13.66 13.04
N GLU A 44 0.15 -13.26 13.28
CA GLU A 44 0.49 -11.93 13.78
C GLU A 44 0.96 -11.11 12.59
N VAL A 45 0.23 -10.04 12.29
CA VAL A 45 0.49 -9.18 11.14
C VAL A 45 0.90 -7.80 11.64
N THR A 46 1.99 -7.27 11.09
CA THR A 46 2.46 -5.92 11.36
C THR A 46 2.43 -5.05 10.11
N LEU A 47 2.20 -3.76 10.29
CA LEU A 47 2.29 -2.74 9.26
C LEU A 47 3.63 -2.01 9.36
N LYS A 48 4.29 -1.87 8.23
CA LYS A 48 5.43 -0.96 8.05
C LYS A 48 5.03 0.18 7.12
N ILE A 49 5.44 1.39 7.49
CA ILE A 49 5.19 2.61 6.70
C ILE A 49 6.50 3.02 6.05
N GLU A 50 6.47 3.27 4.75
CA GLU A 50 7.65 3.63 3.98
C GLU A 50 7.49 5.00 3.35
N LEU A 51 8.54 5.82 3.45
CA LEU A 51 8.64 7.07 2.69
C LEU A 51 9.21 6.79 1.30
N PRO A 52 8.84 7.59 0.29
CA PRO A 52 9.52 7.59 -1.01
C PRO A 52 11.03 7.77 -0.86
N ASN A 53 11.79 7.19 -1.80
CA ASN A 53 13.26 7.15 -1.69
C ASN A 53 13.94 8.53 -1.82
N ASP A 54 13.28 9.47 -2.47
CA ASP A 54 13.68 10.85 -2.65
C ASP A 54 13.11 11.78 -1.58
N SER A 55 12.46 11.22 -0.55
CA SER A 55 11.88 12.00 0.53
C SER A 55 12.97 12.75 1.30
N LYS A 56 12.72 14.03 1.54
CA LYS A 56 13.64 14.94 2.26
C LYS A 56 13.49 14.85 3.78
N ILE A 57 12.51 14.07 4.25
CA ILE A 57 12.15 13.95 5.65
C ILE A 57 12.49 12.55 6.16
N SER A 58 12.87 12.49 7.43
CA SER A 58 13.11 11.23 8.15
C SER A 58 12.24 11.22 9.40
N ILE A 59 11.42 10.18 9.56
CA ILE A 59 10.48 10.04 10.66
C ILE A 59 10.80 8.74 11.38
N SER A 60 11.31 8.82 12.60
CA SER A 60 11.67 7.65 13.41
C SER A 60 10.48 6.73 13.70
N GLU A 61 9.27 7.29 13.74
CA GLU A 61 8.04 6.52 13.91
C GLU A 61 7.83 5.58 12.70
N PHE A 62 8.28 5.93 11.49
CA PHE A 62 8.16 5.06 10.32
C PHE A 62 9.24 3.95 10.25
N GLU A 63 10.23 3.96 11.15
CA GLU A 63 11.19 2.86 11.28
C GLU A 63 10.63 1.68 12.11
N LYS A 64 9.46 1.86 12.73
CA LYS A 64 8.80 0.85 13.57
C LYS A 64 7.81 0.01 12.76
N SER A 65 7.55 -1.19 13.27
CA SER A 65 6.45 -2.05 12.82
C SER A 65 5.27 -1.94 13.79
N TYR A 66 4.06 -1.80 13.24
CA TYR A 66 2.83 -1.59 14.02
C TYR A 66 1.95 -2.82 14.01
N GLU A 67 1.60 -3.34 15.17
CA GLU A 67 0.69 -4.49 15.29
C GLU A 67 -0.70 -4.17 14.72
N LEU A 68 -1.21 -5.13 13.95
CA LEU A 68 -2.55 -5.06 13.37
C LEU A 68 -3.47 -6.08 14.01
N LYS A 69 -4.72 -5.67 14.19
CA LYS A 69 -5.81 -6.52 14.64
C LYS A 69 -6.66 -6.95 13.45
N LEU A 70 -6.86 -8.25 13.29
CA LEU A 70 -7.80 -8.80 12.32
C LEU A 70 -9.24 -8.44 12.73
N LYS A 71 -9.94 -7.67 11.89
CA LYS A 71 -11.34 -7.27 12.07
C LYS A 71 -12.30 -8.25 11.41
N ASP A 72 -12.02 -8.63 10.16
CA ASP A 72 -12.85 -9.55 9.39
C ASP A 72 -11.98 -10.41 8.47
N TYR A 73 -12.42 -11.63 8.19
CA TYR A 73 -11.78 -12.52 7.22
C TYR A 73 -12.83 -13.33 6.45
N LYS A 74 -12.85 -13.15 5.13
CA LYS A 74 -13.73 -13.85 4.20
C LYS A 74 -12.94 -14.89 3.42
N LYS A 75 -13.09 -16.15 3.82
CA LYS A 75 -12.38 -17.29 3.23
C LYS A 75 -12.65 -17.45 1.73
N GLU A 76 -13.89 -17.22 1.28
CA GLU A 76 -14.32 -17.37 -0.12
C GLU A 76 -13.52 -16.50 -1.09
N ASN A 77 -13.18 -15.28 -0.66
CA ASN A 77 -12.45 -14.30 -1.47
C ASN A 77 -11.02 -14.08 -0.97
N GLN A 78 -10.56 -14.93 -0.05
CA GLN A 78 -9.28 -14.78 0.64
C GLN A 78 -9.00 -13.33 1.07
N SER A 79 -10.00 -12.65 1.62
CA SER A 79 -9.90 -11.22 1.95
C SER A 79 -9.88 -11.02 3.45
N ALA A 80 -8.97 -10.20 3.94
CA ALA A 80 -8.90 -9.79 5.33
C ALA A 80 -9.00 -8.27 5.46
N ILE A 81 -9.60 -7.84 6.57
CA ILE A 81 -9.64 -6.44 6.98
C ILE A 81 -8.87 -6.34 8.29
N PHE A 82 -7.87 -5.48 8.31
CA PHE A 82 -7.07 -5.17 9.49
C PHE A 82 -7.29 -3.74 9.96
N GLU A 83 -7.08 -3.51 11.26
CA GLU A 83 -7.01 -2.19 11.87
C GLU A 83 -5.76 -2.08 12.73
N LEU A 84 -5.24 -0.86 12.90
CA LEU A 84 -4.17 -0.60 13.86
C LEU A 84 -4.65 -0.93 15.27
N GLN A 85 -3.83 -1.64 16.03
CA GLN A 85 -4.14 -1.96 17.42
C GLN A 85 -4.30 -0.70 18.31
N ASP A 86 -3.56 0.36 17.98
CA ASP A 86 -3.53 1.61 18.75
C ASP A 86 -4.37 2.76 18.15
N ASP A 87 -5.25 2.47 17.19
CA ASP A 87 -6.15 3.40 16.47
C ASP A 87 -5.45 4.49 15.62
N SER A 88 -4.24 4.92 16.02
CA SER A 88 -3.49 5.99 15.38
C SER A 88 -1.99 5.91 15.69
N ILE A 89 -1.22 6.59 14.86
CA ILE A 89 0.24 6.76 14.99
C ILE A 89 0.49 8.27 15.07
N TRP A 90 1.31 8.74 15.99
CA TRP A 90 1.64 10.17 16.05
C TRP A 90 3.12 10.42 16.28
N PHE A 91 3.60 11.55 15.76
CA PHE A 91 4.99 11.97 15.87
C PHE A 91 5.12 13.49 15.71
N ASP A 92 6.21 14.04 16.23
CA ASP A 92 6.52 15.47 16.15
C ASP A 92 7.54 15.73 15.02
N ILE A 93 7.21 16.66 14.13
CA ILE A 93 8.10 17.11 13.04
C ILE A 93 8.32 18.63 13.10
N ASN A 94 9.40 19.11 12.48
CA ASN A 94 9.60 20.52 12.21
C ASN A 94 8.40 21.12 11.45
N ILE A 95 7.89 22.26 11.91
CA ILE A 95 6.69 22.91 11.33
C ILE A 95 6.85 23.20 9.83
N ASP A 96 8.07 23.53 9.41
CA ASP A 96 8.51 23.79 8.05
C ASP A 96 8.45 22.55 7.15
N HIS A 97 8.49 21.34 7.71
CA HIS A 97 8.41 20.07 6.97
C HIS A 97 7.00 19.45 6.96
N VAL A 98 6.00 20.10 7.58
CA VAL A 98 4.61 19.61 7.60
C VAL A 98 4.08 19.44 6.17
N LYS A 99 4.36 20.40 5.29
CA LYS A 99 3.92 20.33 3.89
C LYS A 99 4.50 19.13 3.15
N ASP A 100 5.74 18.74 3.47
CA ASP A 100 6.39 17.61 2.83
C ASP A 100 5.60 16.33 3.10
N ILE A 101 5.28 16.02 4.37
CA ILE A 101 4.43 14.86 4.71
C ILE A 101 3.09 14.88 3.97
N TRP A 102 2.48 16.07 3.83
CA TRP A 102 1.17 16.20 3.19
C TRP A 102 1.21 15.89 1.70
N VAL A 103 2.33 16.06 1.02
CA VAL A 103 2.44 15.78 -0.42
C VAL A 103 3.00 14.39 -0.71
N GLU A 104 3.73 13.80 0.24
CA GLU A 104 4.34 12.48 0.09
C GLU A 104 3.31 11.35 -0.08
N ASP A 105 3.57 10.46 -1.03
CA ASP A 105 2.78 9.26 -1.26
C ASP A 105 3.39 8.12 -0.43
N LEU A 106 2.85 7.91 0.78
CA LEU A 106 3.33 6.88 1.69
C LEU A 106 3.15 5.46 1.11
N GLY A 107 4.19 4.65 1.23
CA GLY A 107 4.14 3.21 1.06
C GLY A 107 3.66 2.52 2.34
N PHE A 108 2.94 1.41 2.17
CA PHE A 108 2.46 0.58 3.27
C PHE A 108 2.72 -0.88 2.95
N VAL A 109 3.36 -1.59 3.88
CA VAL A 109 3.73 -3.00 3.71
C VAL A 109 3.20 -3.80 4.90
N LEU A 110 2.53 -4.92 4.60
CA LEU A 110 2.08 -5.87 5.60
C LEU A 110 3.09 -7.01 5.74
N GLU A 111 3.51 -7.27 6.97
CA GLU A 111 4.48 -8.31 7.29
C GLU A 111 3.80 -9.38 8.15
N SER A 112 3.89 -10.64 7.69
CA SER A 112 3.39 -11.81 8.42
C SER A 112 4.49 -12.41 9.27
N LYS A 113 4.15 -12.84 10.50
CA LYS A 113 5.02 -13.70 11.31
C LYS A 113 5.29 -15.05 10.64
N ASN A 114 4.35 -15.53 9.84
CA ASN A 114 4.45 -16.75 9.05
C ASN A 114 4.68 -16.45 7.56
N SER A 115 5.55 -15.48 7.24
CA SER A 115 5.83 -14.98 5.88
C SER A 115 6.22 -16.04 4.84
N ARG A 116 6.65 -17.23 5.27
CA ARG A 116 6.89 -18.38 4.39
C ARG A 116 5.60 -18.93 3.76
N TYR A 117 4.47 -18.77 4.44
CA TYR A 117 3.20 -19.41 4.10
C TYR A 117 2.06 -18.43 3.91
N LEU A 118 2.13 -17.29 4.59
CA LEU A 118 1.13 -16.23 4.53
C LEU A 118 1.74 -14.96 3.93
N ALA A 119 1.04 -14.40 2.95
CA ALA A 119 1.36 -13.10 2.38
C ALA A 119 0.09 -12.25 2.31
N TYR A 120 0.26 -10.94 2.45
CA TYR A 120 -0.83 -9.99 2.54
C TYR A 120 -0.61 -8.83 1.57
N TYR A 121 -1.60 -8.55 0.73
CA TYR A 121 -1.51 -7.55 -0.32
C TYR A 121 -2.58 -6.49 -0.12
N ILE A 122 -2.15 -5.26 0.20
CA ILE A 122 -3.07 -4.14 0.43
C ILE A 122 -3.77 -3.80 -0.89
N LYS A 123 -5.10 -3.91 -0.90
CA LYS A 123 -5.94 -3.50 -2.03
C LYS A 123 -6.55 -2.12 -1.80
N GLU A 124 -6.99 -1.87 -0.57
CA GLU A 124 -7.56 -0.57 -0.19
C GLU A 124 -7.02 -0.18 1.19
N LEU A 125 -6.54 1.05 1.28
CA LEU A 125 -6.15 1.68 2.53
C LEU A 125 -6.38 3.18 2.38
N ASP A 126 -7.31 3.71 3.15
CA ASP A 126 -7.48 5.16 3.29
C ASP A 126 -6.70 5.61 4.52
N HIS A 127 -5.97 6.71 4.39
CA HIS A 127 -5.23 7.29 5.50
C HIS A 127 -5.51 8.77 5.64
N GLN A 128 -5.45 9.24 6.88
CA GLN A 128 -5.73 10.61 7.27
C GLN A 128 -4.59 11.16 8.11
N PHE A 129 -4.08 12.32 7.72
CA PHE A 129 -3.16 13.12 8.52
C PHE A 129 -3.92 14.25 9.20
N GLU A 130 -3.69 14.41 10.49
CA GLU A 130 -4.14 15.58 11.25
C GLU A 130 -2.93 16.35 11.76
N TRP A 131 -2.89 17.64 11.48
CA TRP A 131 -1.91 18.56 12.03
C TRP A 131 -2.42 19.08 13.37
N LEU A 132 -1.70 18.80 14.44
CA LEU A 132 -2.00 19.28 15.79
C LEU A 132 -1.01 20.39 16.22
N GLN A 133 -1.54 21.45 16.82
CA GLN A 133 -0.74 22.52 17.45
C GLN A 133 -1.38 23.02 18.74
N PRO A 134 -0.59 23.58 19.67
CA PRO A 134 -1.12 24.30 20.82
C PRO A 134 -1.89 25.55 20.37
N ASP A 135 -3.10 25.73 20.87
CA ASP A 135 -3.86 26.96 20.70
C ASP A 135 -3.18 28.10 21.45
N MET A 136 -2.98 29.26 20.80
CA MET A 136 -2.29 30.40 21.39
C MET A 136 -3.00 30.97 22.63
N LYS A 137 -4.30 30.70 22.80
CA LYS A 137 -5.11 31.21 23.91
C LYS A 137 -5.26 30.21 25.05
N SER A 138 -5.66 28.96 24.76
CA SER A 138 -5.89 27.96 25.81
C SER A 138 -4.66 27.09 26.12
N GLY A 139 -3.65 27.08 25.25
CA GLY A 139 -2.52 26.16 25.34
C GLY A 139 -2.88 24.69 25.03
N GLU A 140 -4.17 24.41 24.81
CA GLU A 140 -4.65 23.07 24.46
C GLU A 140 -4.25 22.72 23.03
N ILE A 141 -3.86 21.47 22.83
CA ILE A 141 -3.54 20.97 21.49
C ILE A 141 -4.83 20.80 20.71
N LYS A 142 -4.93 21.45 19.55
CA LYS A 142 -6.08 21.39 18.64
C LYS A 142 -5.65 20.98 17.24
N THR A 143 -6.60 20.38 16.51
CA THR A 143 -6.43 20.07 15.10
C THR A 143 -6.51 21.34 14.27
N MET A 144 -5.43 21.64 13.56
CA MET A 144 -5.30 22.79 12.65
C MET A 144 -5.76 22.44 11.23
N SER A 145 -5.51 21.22 10.79
CA SER A 145 -5.85 20.77 9.44
C SER A 145 -5.98 19.25 9.39
N ILE A 146 -6.83 18.76 8.49
CA ILE A 146 -7.03 17.34 8.20
C ILE A 146 -6.85 17.13 6.70
N SER A 147 -6.02 16.16 6.32
CA SER A 147 -5.88 15.71 4.94
C SER A 147 -6.16 14.22 4.85
N LYS A 148 -6.93 13.83 3.83
CA LYS A 148 -7.26 12.43 3.54
C LYS A 148 -6.63 12.04 2.22
N LYS A 149 -5.98 10.88 2.19
CA LYS A 149 -5.35 10.31 1.02
C LYS A 149 -5.76 8.85 0.85
N LYS A 150 -5.89 8.45 -0.41
CA LYS A 150 -6.04 7.05 -0.78
C LYS A 150 -4.67 6.46 -1.04
N TYR A 151 -4.44 5.26 -0.52
CA TYR A 151 -3.27 4.49 -0.89
C TYR A 151 -3.27 4.21 -2.40
N LYS A 152 -2.09 4.35 -2.98
CA LYS A 152 -1.79 3.86 -4.32
C LYS A 152 -0.64 2.90 -4.19
N VAL A 153 -0.73 1.76 -4.85
CA VAL A 153 0.38 0.81 -4.91
C VAL A 153 1.59 1.54 -5.50
N PRO A 154 2.73 1.58 -4.78
CA PRO A 154 3.90 2.31 -5.25
C PRO A 154 4.43 1.69 -6.55
N LYS A 155 4.77 2.54 -7.53
CA LYS A 155 5.59 2.12 -8.68
C LYS A 155 6.98 1.73 -8.13
N ILE A 156 7.67 0.75 -8.75
CA ILE A 156 8.98 0.22 -8.30
C ILE A 156 9.81 1.31 -7.62
N SER A 157 9.95 1.18 -6.31
CA SER A 157 10.87 1.97 -5.54
C SER A 157 12.23 1.28 -5.64
N GLY A 158 13.31 2.02 -5.90
CA GLY A 158 14.67 1.50 -6.03
C GLY A 158 15.24 0.76 -4.80
N LYS A 159 14.45 0.55 -3.73
CA LYS A 159 14.81 -0.27 -2.56
C LYS A 159 14.28 -1.70 -2.61
N GLU A 160 13.36 -2.05 -3.50
CA GLU A 160 12.90 -3.43 -3.66
C GLU A 160 14.00 -4.26 -4.34
N THR A 161 14.63 -5.16 -3.58
CA THR A 161 15.62 -6.09 -4.14
C THR A 161 14.91 -7.27 -4.78
N TYR A 162 14.89 -7.29 -6.10
CA TYR A 162 14.44 -8.45 -6.88
C TYR A 162 15.64 -9.28 -7.32
N THR A 163 15.49 -10.60 -7.26
CA THR A 163 16.47 -11.53 -7.79
C THR A 163 16.51 -11.43 -9.33
N ALA A 164 17.66 -11.73 -9.93
CA ALA A 164 17.79 -11.75 -11.39
C ALA A 164 16.75 -12.68 -12.06
N SER A 165 16.39 -13.78 -11.40
CA SER A 165 15.33 -14.69 -11.85
C SER A 165 13.93 -14.05 -11.87
N GLU A 166 13.60 -13.24 -10.86
CA GLU A 166 12.31 -12.53 -10.80
C GLU A 166 12.22 -11.46 -11.90
N VAL A 167 13.33 -10.73 -12.14
CA VAL A 167 13.43 -9.75 -13.23
C VAL A 167 13.23 -10.41 -14.60
N ILE A 168 13.91 -11.53 -14.86
CA ILE A 168 13.77 -12.27 -16.13
C ILE A 168 12.32 -12.78 -16.29
N ARG A 169 11.74 -13.34 -15.22
CA ARG A 169 10.35 -13.82 -15.24
C ARG A 169 9.37 -12.70 -15.58
N CYS A 170 9.52 -11.52 -14.97
CA CYS A 170 8.69 -10.35 -15.30
C CYS A 170 8.88 -9.88 -16.74
N ALA A 171 10.13 -9.80 -17.21
CA ALA A 171 10.42 -9.43 -18.60
C ALA A 171 9.78 -10.41 -19.60
N ASP A 172 9.84 -11.71 -19.35
CA ASP A 172 9.22 -12.74 -20.19
C ASP A 172 7.69 -12.64 -20.19
N MET A 173 7.09 -12.44 -19.02
CA MET A 173 5.64 -12.22 -18.91
C MET A 173 5.22 -10.99 -19.71
N LEU A 174 5.95 -9.89 -19.55
CA LEU A 174 5.67 -8.63 -20.24
C LEU A 174 5.81 -8.78 -21.76
N ASN A 175 6.88 -9.41 -22.24
CA ASN A 175 7.12 -9.65 -23.66
C ASN A 175 5.99 -10.47 -24.30
N ARG A 176 5.48 -11.50 -23.62
CA ARG A 176 4.32 -12.27 -24.10
C ARG A 176 3.05 -11.42 -24.13
N SER A 177 2.84 -10.57 -23.12
CA SER A 177 1.66 -9.69 -23.04
C SER A 177 1.67 -8.58 -24.09
N ILE A 178 2.82 -7.95 -24.35
CA ILE A 178 2.98 -6.92 -25.39
C ILE A 178 2.63 -7.47 -26.78
N ARG A 179 2.99 -8.73 -27.07
CA ARG A 179 2.65 -9.39 -28.35
C ARG A 179 1.15 -9.64 -28.53
N LYS A 180 0.35 -9.56 -27.46
CA LYS A 180 -1.11 -9.69 -27.52
C LYS A 180 -1.82 -8.36 -27.75
N ILE A 181 -1.10 -7.23 -27.67
CA ILE A 181 -1.68 -5.90 -27.87
C ILE A 181 -2.26 -5.81 -29.28
N ASP A 182 -3.56 -5.54 -29.37
CA ASP A 182 -4.18 -5.19 -30.64
C ASP A 182 -3.92 -3.71 -30.91
N LEU A 183 -3.16 -3.43 -31.97
CA LEU A 183 -2.75 -2.09 -32.37
C LEU A 183 -3.92 -1.17 -32.72
N ARG A 184 -5.13 -1.69 -32.98
CA ARG A 184 -6.32 -0.87 -33.27
C ARG A 184 -6.90 -0.22 -32.01
N ILE A 185 -6.83 -0.93 -30.89
CA ILE A 185 -7.33 -0.49 -29.58
C ILE A 185 -6.20 -0.02 -28.65
N GLY A 186 -4.95 -0.26 -29.05
CA GLY A 186 -3.76 0.15 -28.30
C GLY A 186 -3.53 -0.65 -27.02
N GLY A 187 -4.21 -1.77 -26.81
CA GLY A 187 -4.06 -2.57 -25.59
C GLY A 187 -4.52 -4.02 -25.69
N ALA A 188 -4.40 -4.72 -24.57
CA ALA A 188 -4.86 -6.08 -24.38
C ALA A 188 -5.20 -6.37 -22.91
N TYR A 189 -6.09 -7.32 -22.70
CA TYR A 189 -6.30 -7.94 -21.39
C TYR A 189 -5.43 -9.17 -21.27
N VAL A 190 -4.70 -9.27 -20.16
CA VAL A 190 -3.69 -10.31 -19.97
C VAL A 190 -3.72 -10.86 -18.56
N LYS A 191 -3.24 -12.09 -18.42
CA LYS A 191 -2.95 -12.69 -17.13
C LYS A 191 -1.48 -12.55 -16.82
N PHE A 192 -1.18 -11.76 -15.81
CA PHE A 192 0.13 -11.81 -15.19
C PHE A 192 0.10 -12.76 -14.01
N ASN A 193 1.05 -13.69 -13.99
CA ASN A 193 1.30 -14.51 -12.81
C ASN A 193 2.34 -13.78 -11.96
N THR A 194 1.88 -12.78 -11.23
CA THR A 194 2.73 -11.86 -10.47
C THR A 194 3.21 -12.46 -9.15
N ASP A 195 3.27 -13.79 -9.05
CA ASP A 195 3.43 -14.51 -7.78
C ASP A 195 2.53 -13.87 -6.70
N LYS A 196 1.25 -13.72 -7.10
CA LYS A 196 0.13 -13.19 -6.32
C LYS A 196 0.29 -11.74 -5.84
N GLY A 197 0.93 -10.90 -6.65
CA GLY A 197 1.08 -9.46 -6.39
C GLY A 197 2.49 -9.06 -6.00
N LYS A 198 3.36 -10.01 -5.59
CA LYS A 198 4.76 -9.73 -5.24
C LYS A 198 5.52 -9.08 -6.41
N LEU A 199 5.24 -9.55 -7.62
CA LEU A 199 5.87 -9.07 -8.84
C LEU A 199 5.07 -7.97 -9.53
N GLU A 200 3.94 -7.53 -8.97
CA GLU A 200 3.14 -6.43 -9.55
C GLU A 200 3.93 -5.13 -9.64
N PRO A 201 4.60 -4.65 -8.58
CA PRO A 201 5.42 -3.45 -8.69
C PRO A 201 6.49 -3.64 -9.77
N LEU A 202 7.22 -4.76 -9.74
CA LEU A 202 8.27 -5.09 -10.72
C LEU A 202 7.77 -5.09 -12.17
N ILE A 203 6.62 -5.70 -12.44
CA ILE A 203 6.12 -5.78 -13.81
C ILE A 203 5.60 -4.42 -14.29
N ILE A 204 4.90 -3.67 -13.41
CA ILE A 204 4.39 -2.33 -13.70
C ILE A 204 5.55 -1.39 -13.99
N GLY A 205 6.62 -1.38 -13.18
CA GLY A 205 7.74 -0.46 -13.40
C GLY A 205 8.62 -0.83 -14.60
N ILE A 206 8.75 -2.11 -14.97
CA ILE A 206 9.39 -2.49 -16.24
C ILE A 206 8.52 -2.00 -17.42
N ALA A 207 7.20 -2.19 -17.35
CA ALA A 207 6.27 -1.75 -18.40
C ALA A 207 6.30 -0.24 -18.60
N ASP A 208 6.29 0.51 -17.50
CA ASP A 208 6.29 1.97 -17.45
C ASP A 208 7.50 2.54 -18.22
N LYS A 209 8.69 1.96 -18.01
CA LYS A 209 9.93 2.32 -18.73
C LYS A 209 9.93 1.96 -20.20
N LEU A 210 9.18 0.93 -20.59
CA LEU A 210 9.05 0.50 -21.99
C LEU A 210 7.92 1.23 -22.73
N GLY A 211 7.22 2.15 -22.08
CA GLY A 211 6.14 2.95 -22.68
C GLY A 211 4.77 2.27 -22.63
N TYR A 212 4.56 1.38 -21.68
CA TYR A 212 3.27 0.72 -21.46
C TYR A 212 2.68 1.11 -20.11
N GLU A 213 1.36 1.07 -20.02
CA GLU A 213 0.59 1.23 -18.80
C GLU A 213 -0.05 -0.12 -18.45
N ILE A 214 0.11 -0.54 -17.19
CA ILE A 214 -0.48 -1.78 -16.67
C ILE A 214 -1.35 -1.43 -15.48
N GLU A 215 -2.58 -1.90 -15.50
CA GLU A 215 -3.52 -1.75 -14.39
C GLU A 215 -4.13 -3.10 -14.04
N SER A 216 -4.32 -3.36 -12.75
CA SER A 216 -5.07 -4.54 -12.29
C SER A 216 -6.56 -4.33 -12.59
N LEU A 217 -7.21 -5.36 -13.12
CA LEU A 217 -8.64 -5.30 -13.42
C LEU A 217 -9.47 -5.36 -12.15
N SER A 218 -10.63 -4.71 -12.17
CA SER A 218 -11.61 -4.87 -11.09
C SER A 218 -12.17 -6.29 -11.08
N LYS A 219 -12.62 -6.75 -9.91
CA LYS A 219 -13.19 -8.09 -9.74
C LYS A 219 -14.41 -8.33 -10.65
N GLU A 220 -15.21 -7.29 -10.88
CA GLU A 220 -16.37 -7.33 -11.77
C GLU A 220 -15.94 -7.67 -13.19
N ILE A 221 -14.94 -6.98 -13.73
CA ILE A 221 -14.41 -7.23 -15.07
C ILE A 221 -13.79 -8.62 -15.18
N ILE A 222 -13.07 -9.07 -14.15
CA ILE A 222 -12.48 -10.41 -14.12
C ILE A 222 -13.57 -11.48 -14.20
N LEU A 223 -14.65 -11.36 -13.41
CA LEU A 223 -15.75 -12.32 -13.41
C LEU A 223 -16.51 -12.34 -14.75
N ASP A 224 -16.72 -11.18 -15.36
CA ASP A 224 -17.38 -11.07 -16.67
C ASP A 224 -16.53 -11.71 -17.78
N MET A 225 -15.21 -11.51 -17.73
CA MET A 225 -14.25 -12.13 -18.66
C MET A 225 -14.15 -13.63 -18.44
N GLU A 226 -14.13 -14.10 -17.19
CA GLU A 226 -14.13 -15.52 -16.84
C GLU A 226 -15.41 -16.23 -17.31
N ALA A 227 -16.57 -15.56 -17.21
CA ALA A 227 -17.83 -16.08 -17.75
C ALA A 227 -17.78 -16.25 -19.28
N SER A 228 -16.91 -15.49 -19.95
CA SER A 228 -16.66 -15.59 -21.39
C SER A 228 -15.54 -16.59 -21.75
N GLY A 229 -14.98 -17.30 -20.76
CA GLY A 229 -13.91 -18.28 -20.94
C GLY A 229 -12.49 -17.69 -20.98
N GLU A 230 -12.35 -16.39 -20.76
CA GLU A 230 -11.06 -15.71 -20.74
C GLU A 230 -10.49 -15.68 -19.32
N ASN A 231 -9.17 -15.85 -19.19
CA ASN A 231 -8.49 -15.81 -17.90
C ASN A 231 -7.55 -14.60 -17.87
N VAL A 232 -7.97 -13.53 -17.20
CA VAL A 232 -7.28 -12.23 -17.20
C VAL A 232 -7.17 -11.67 -15.78
N SER A 233 -6.14 -10.88 -15.55
CA SER A 233 -5.94 -10.20 -14.26
C SER A 233 -5.57 -8.72 -14.40
N HIS A 234 -5.04 -8.33 -15.56
CA HIS A 234 -4.53 -6.98 -15.81
C HIS A 234 -4.90 -6.51 -17.22
N SER A 235 -4.98 -5.21 -17.39
CA SER A 235 -4.88 -4.56 -18.69
C SER A 235 -3.43 -4.16 -18.96
N ILE A 236 -3.04 -4.16 -20.23
CA ILE A 236 -1.81 -3.54 -20.71
C ILE A 236 -2.15 -2.66 -21.91
N PHE A 237 -1.77 -1.38 -21.84
CA PHE A 237 -2.01 -0.39 -22.90
C PHE A 237 -0.72 0.30 -23.30
N LEU A 238 -0.64 0.73 -24.56
CA LEU A 238 0.39 1.67 -25.02
C LEU A 238 0.15 3.01 -24.33
N LYS A 239 1.19 3.60 -23.73
CA LYS A 239 1.09 4.99 -23.31
C LYS A 239 0.98 5.87 -24.54
N ASP A 240 0.00 6.78 -24.53
CA ASP A 240 -0.07 7.83 -25.54
C ASP A 240 1.24 8.62 -25.52
N ARG A 241 1.99 8.53 -26.62
CA ARG A 241 3.15 9.38 -26.85
C ARG A 241 2.62 10.78 -27.16
N SER A 242 2.58 11.62 -26.14
CA SER A 242 2.53 13.07 -26.32
C SER A 242 3.90 13.59 -26.76
#